data_AF-E2BHS5-F1
#
_entry.id   AF-E2BHS5-F1
#
_cell.length_a   1.000
_cell.length_b   1.000
_cell.length_c   1.000
_cell.angle_alpha   90.00
_cell.angle_beta   90.00
_cell.angle_gamma   90.00
#
_symmetry.space_group_name_H-M   'P 1'
#
loop_
_entity.id
_entity.type
_entity.pdbx_description
1 polymer ?
#
loop_
_entity_poly.entity_id
_entity_poly.type
_entity_poly.pdbx_seq_one_letter_code
_entity_poly.pdbx_strand_id
1 'polypeptide(L)'
;MPPYKAYYKLLLPRFADYATPENIMKYTKLAEDLGDQTPFSSAIVESTIKYLSDMRLMVDMSKGIPWTLEKWHIKVNFLKAGIHAPENTITIPEKPISGPNPDIEGKEFYVTLTINNREQVKVRCRLNHRSPNMQMEDIELLNTPGEPIFPEDKPILDSLPPFRIIKNTKT
;
A
#
# COMPACT_ATOMS: atom_id res chain seq x y z
N MET A 1 17.15 -21.87 29.20
CA MET A 1 17.41 -20.50 29.68
C MET A 1 17.87 -20.57 31.14
N PRO A 2 18.87 -19.79 31.59
CA PRO A 2 19.31 -19.83 32.99
C PRO A 2 18.21 -19.39 33.98
N PRO A 3 18.07 -20.03 35.16
CA PRO A 3 16.96 -19.78 36.08
C PRO A 3 16.85 -18.32 36.56
N TYR A 4 17.99 -17.71 36.91
CA TYR A 4 18.06 -16.30 37.32
C TYR A 4 17.50 -15.38 36.22
N LYS A 5 17.93 -15.59 34.96
CA LYS A 5 17.47 -14.79 33.83
C LYS A 5 15.98 -15.00 33.54
N ALA A 6 15.49 -16.24 33.67
CA ALA A 6 14.08 -16.57 33.48
C ALA A 6 13.19 -15.93 34.54
N TYR A 7 13.62 -15.92 35.80
CA TYR A 7 12.86 -15.33 36.90
C TYR A 7 12.69 -13.82 36.74
N TYR A 8 13.79 -13.07 36.61
CA TYR A 8 13.71 -11.60 36.55
C TYR A 8 13.14 -11.06 35.24
N LYS A 9 13.38 -11.72 34.10
CA LYS A 9 12.94 -11.21 32.79
C LYS A 9 11.59 -11.73 32.32
N LEU A 10 11.16 -12.91 32.76
CA LEU A 10 9.97 -13.56 32.23
C LEU A 10 8.90 -13.77 33.30
N LEU A 11 9.24 -14.42 34.41
CA LEU A 11 8.26 -14.78 35.44
C LEU A 11 7.81 -13.54 36.25
N LEU A 12 8.75 -12.72 36.72
CA LEU A 12 8.44 -11.53 37.54
C LEU A 12 7.60 -10.49 36.77
N PRO A 13 7.91 -10.17 35.49
CA PRO A 13 7.07 -9.29 34.66
C PRO A 13 5.81 -9.97 34.11
N ARG A 14 5.61 -11.28 34.37
CA ARG A 14 4.49 -12.11 33.86
C ARG A 14 4.45 -12.26 32.33
N PHE A 15 5.61 -12.31 31.67
CA PHE A 15 5.70 -12.66 30.24
C PHE A 15 5.72 -14.17 29.98
N ALA A 16 6.03 -14.98 30.98
CA ALA A 16 5.96 -16.44 30.89
C ALA A 16 5.42 -17.03 32.19
N ASP A 17 4.94 -18.27 32.08
CA ASP A 17 4.51 -19.09 33.21
C ASP A 17 5.38 -20.35 33.33
N TYR A 18 5.29 -21.02 34.47
CA TYR A 18 5.91 -22.33 34.66
C TYR A 18 5.26 -23.36 33.73
N ALA A 19 6.08 -24.28 33.22
CA ALA A 19 5.66 -25.41 32.39
C ALA A 19 5.00 -26.51 33.24
N THR A 20 3.92 -26.17 33.94
CA THR A 20 3.04 -27.14 34.61
C THR A 20 2.10 -27.76 33.58
N PRO A 21 1.65 -29.02 33.78
CA PRO A 21 0.73 -29.68 32.84
C PRO A 21 -0.57 -28.88 32.64
N GLU A 22 -1.06 -28.23 33.70
CA GLU A 22 -2.25 -27.37 33.66
C GLU A 22 -2.05 -26.15 32.77
N ASN A 23 -0.91 -25.45 32.90
CA ASN A 23 -0.60 -24.28 32.09
C ASN A 23 -0.41 -24.67 30.62
N ILE A 24 0.27 -25.79 30.36
CA ILE A 24 0.45 -26.30 28.99
C ILE A 24 -0.91 -26.52 28.35
N MET A 25 -1.82 -27.25 28.98
CA MET A 25 -3.17 -27.48 28.45
C MET A 25 -3.96 -26.18 28.23
N LYS A 26 -3.87 -25.23 29.16
CA LYS A 26 -4.53 -23.92 29.04
C LYS A 26 -4.03 -23.15 27.81
N TYR A 27 -2.72 -23.09 27.60
CA TYR A 27 -2.14 -22.37 26.47
C TYR A 27 -2.31 -23.08 25.13
N THR A 28 -2.33 -24.42 25.11
CA THR A 28 -2.66 -25.18 23.89
C THR A 28 -4.08 -24.89 23.43
N LYS A 29 -5.06 -24.92 24.35
CA LYS A 29 -6.46 -24.55 24.04
C LYS A 29 -6.57 -23.12 23.54
N LEU A 30 -5.92 -22.17 24.22
CA LEU A 30 -5.89 -20.78 23.77
C LEU A 30 -5.25 -20.63 22.38
N ALA A 31 -4.19 -21.39 22.07
CA ALA A 31 -3.55 -21.35 20.76
C ALA A 31 -4.42 -21.96 19.66
N GLU A 32 -5.21 -22.99 19.97
CA GLU A 32 -6.20 -23.59 19.07
C GLU A 32 -7.40 -22.64 18.84
N ASP A 33 -7.92 -22.02 19.91
CA ASP A 33 -9.02 -21.05 19.85
C ASP A 33 -8.63 -19.77 19.11
N LEU A 34 -7.39 -19.30 19.30
CA LEU A 34 -6.79 -18.15 18.60
C LEU A 34 -6.26 -18.50 17.20
N GLY A 35 -6.20 -19.79 16.86
CA GLY A 35 -5.73 -20.28 15.57
C GLY A 35 -6.51 -19.62 14.44
N ASP A 36 -5.78 -18.91 13.57
CA ASP A 36 -6.26 -18.12 12.43
C ASP A 36 -7.18 -16.91 12.70
N GLN A 37 -7.58 -16.63 13.94
CA GLN A 37 -8.50 -15.54 14.25
C GLN A 37 -7.87 -14.15 14.37
N THR A 38 -6.55 -14.00 14.16
CA THR A 38 -5.97 -12.65 14.03
C THR A 38 -6.42 -12.07 12.67
N PRO A 39 -7.23 -11.00 12.64
CA PRO A 39 -7.80 -10.47 11.38
C PRO A 39 -6.71 -9.96 10.42
N PHE A 40 -5.54 -9.59 10.95
CA PHE A 40 -4.42 -9.06 10.19
C PHE A 40 -3.09 -9.69 10.61
N SER A 41 -2.15 -9.73 9.67
CA SER A 41 -0.78 -10.23 9.89
C SER A 41 0.03 -9.39 10.89
N SER A 42 -0.31 -8.12 11.08
CA SER A 42 0.31 -7.23 12.06
C SER A 42 -0.67 -6.14 12.51
N ALA A 43 -0.45 -5.61 13.72
CA ALA A 43 -1.28 -4.56 14.31
C ALA A 43 -1.35 -3.27 13.47
N ILE A 44 -0.35 -3.01 12.63
CA ILE A 44 -0.25 -1.78 11.81
C ILE A 44 -0.92 -1.97 10.43
N VAL A 45 -1.23 -3.20 10.05
CA VAL A 45 -1.69 -3.54 8.70
C VAL A 45 -3.01 -2.86 8.38
N GLU A 46 -3.98 -2.87 9.29
CA GLU A 46 -5.26 -2.17 9.09
C GLU A 46 -5.07 -0.68 8.78
N SER A 47 -4.24 0.00 9.58
CA SER A 47 -3.93 1.41 9.37
C SER A 47 -3.19 1.66 8.05
N THR A 48 -2.34 0.71 7.65
CA THR A 48 -1.58 0.76 6.40
C THR A 48 -2.49 0.57 5.19
N ILE A 49 -3.41 -0.41 5.26
CA ILE A 49 -4.43 -0.64 4.23
C ILE A 49 -5.25 0.63 4.03
N LYS A 50 -5.77 1.21 5.12
CA LYS A 50 -6.54 2.45 5.07
C LYS A 50 -5.74 3.59 4.46
N TYR A 51 -4.49 3.77 4.88
CA TYR A 51 -3.60 4.81 4.34
C TYR A 51 -3.36 4.65 2.84
N LEU A 52 -3.09 3.42 2.38
CA LEU A 52 -2.84 3.11 0.97
C LEU A 52 -4.10 3.21 0.11
N SER A 53 -5.27 2.85 0.65
CA SER A 53 -6.56 3.01 -0.06
C SER A 53 -6.96 4.47 -0.22
N ASP A 54 -6.71 5.31 0.79
CA ASP A 54 -6.95 6.76 0.72
C ASP A 54 -5.91 7.49 -0.15
N MET A 55 -4.80 6.84 -0.47
CA MET A 55 -3.69 7.42 -1.21
C MET A 55 -3.97 7.39 -2.71
N ARG A 56 -3.63 8.49 -3.38
CA ARG A 56 -3.51 8.51 -4.84
C ARG A 56 -2.04 8.69 -5.23
N LEU A 57 -1.49 7.69 -5.89
CA LEU A 57 -0.12 7.72 -6.39
C LEU A 57 -0.07 8.50 -7.71
N MET A 58 0.77 9.52 -7.77
CA MET A 58 1.11 10.19 -9.04
C MET A 58 2.23 9.39 -9.71
N VAL A 59 1.95 8.87 -10.89
CA VAL A 59 2.90 8.10 -11.70
C VAL A 59 3.44 9.04 -12.78
N ASP A 60 4.59 9.62 -12.49
CA ASP A 60 5.29 10.50 -13.41
C ASP A 60 6.03 9.64 -14.44
N MET A 61 5.70 9.84 -15.72
CA MET A 61 6.36 9.19 -16.84
C MET A 61 6.94 10.22 -17.81
N SER A 62 7.93 9.85 -18.62
CA SER A 62 8.54 10.79 -19.57
C SER A 62 7.56 11.16 -20.69
N LYS A 63 7.47 12.44 -21.04
CA LYS A 63 6.73 12.90 -22.23
C LYS A 63 7.49 12.66 -23.55
N GLY A 64 8.82 12.68 -23.50
CA GLY A 64 9.66 12.71 -24.71
C GLY A 64 10.20 11.35 -25.15
N ILE A 65 10.14 10.35 -24.27
CA ILE A 65 10.72 9.02 -24.50
C ILE A 65 9.58 8.01 -24.46
N PRO A 66 9.46 7.09 -25.43
CA PRO A 66 8.47 6.03 -25.37
C PRO A 66 8.74 5.10 -24.20
N TRP A 67 7.67 4.69 -23.53
CA TRP A 67 7.76 3.86 -22.35
C TRP A 67 6.57 2.90 -22.29
N THR A 68 6.79 1.77 -21.63
CA THR A 68 5.74 0.81 -21.27
C THR A 68 5.78 0.66 -19.75
N LEU A 69 4.61 0.71 -19.12
CA LEU A 69 4.50 0.66 -17.67
C LEU A 69 4.99 -0.69 -17.15
N GLU A 70 5.94 -0.66 -16.22
CA GLU A 70 6.57 -1.84 -15.62
C GLU A 70 6.66 -1.65 -14.10
N LYS A 71 6.94 -2.73 -13.36
CA LYS A 71 6.94 -2.74 -11.89
C LYS A 71 7.94 -1.75 -11.29
N TRP A 72 9.09 -1.57 -11.93
CA TRP A 72 10.12 -0.64 -11.46
C TRP A 72 9.66 0.83 -11.56
N HIS A 73 8.88 1.19 -12.58
CA HIS A 73 8.31 2.54 -12.72
C HIS A 73 7.42 2.88 -11.53
N ILE A 74 6.57 1.93 -11.14
CA ILE A 74 5.68 2.07 -9.98
C ILE A 74 6.49 2.13 -8.67
N LYS A 75 7.52 1.28 -8.52
CA LYS A 75 8.43 1.32 -7.36
C LYS A 75 9.10 2.69 -7.20
N VAL A 76 9.65 3.26 -8.28
CA VAL A 76 10.30 4.58 -8.22
C VAL A 76 9.31 5.66 -7.82
N ASN A 77 8.07 5.61 -8.32
CA ASN A 77 7.03 6.56 -7.94
C ASN A 77 6.57 6.39 -6.48
N PHE A 78 6.47 5.15 -5.97
CA PHE A 78 6.24 4.91 -4.54
C PHE A 78 7.36 5.45 -3.67
N LEU A 79 8.62 5.25 -4.07
CA LEU A 79 9.78 5.81 -3.37
C LEU A 79 9.75 7.34 -3.36
N LYS A 80 9.36 7.96 -4.48
CA LYS A 80 9.15 9.42 -4.57
C LYS A 80 8.06 9.89 -3.61
N ALA A 81 7.03 9.07 -3.38
CA ALA A 81 5.98 9.33 -2.41
C ALA A 81 6.36 8.97 -0.95
N GLY A 82 7.59 8.51 -0.70
CA GLY A 82 8.09 8.16 0.63
C GLY A 82 7.76 6.73 1.09
N ILE A 83 7.24 5.87 0.20
CA ILE A 83 6.85 4.50 0.52
C ILE A 83 7.84 3.53 -0.13
N HIS A 84 8.46 2.68 0.68
CA HIS A 84 9.35 1.64 0.19
C HIS A 84 8.56 0.36 -0.15
N ALA A 85 8.19 0.20 -1.42
CA ALA A 85 7.52 -0.99 -1.94
C ALA A 85 8.45 -1.77 -2.91
N PRO A 86 8.87 -3.00 -2.57
CA PRO A 86 9.66 -3.83 -3.48
C PRO A 86 8.83 -4.34 -4.66
N GLU A 87 9.47 -4.63 -5.79
CA GLU A 87 8.80 -5.00 -7.05
C GLU A 87 7.97 -6.28 -6.93
N ASN A 88 8.42 -7.20 -6.08
CA ASN A 88 7.74 -8.48 -5.83
C ASN A 88 6.36 -8.30 -5.17
N THR A 89 6.13 -7.17 -4.48
CA THR A 89 4.85 -6.86 -3.83
C THR A 89 3.88 -6.12 -4.74
N ILE A 90 4.35 -5.65 -5.90
CA ILE A 90 3.57 -4.80 -6.81
C ILE A 90 2.99 -5.66 -7.93
N THR A 91 1.67 -5.59 -8.08
CA THR A 91 0.91 -6.21 -9.18
C THR A 91 0.27 -5.12 -10.04
N ILE A 92 0.70 -5.06 -11.30
CA ILE A 92 0.22 -4.11 -12.30
C ILE A 92 -0.95 -4.76 -13.07
N PRO A 93 -1.92 -3.99 -13.58
CA PRO A 93 -2.94 -4.51 -14.48
C PRO A 93 -2.34 -5.24 -15.68
N GLU A 94 -3.01 -6.30 -16.15
CA GLU A 94 -2.54 -7.14 -17.27
C GLU A 94 -2.45 -6.37 -18.59
N LYS A 95 -3.25 -5.32 -18.74
CA LYS A 95 -3.29 -4.49 -19.94
C LYS A 95 -2.08 -3.55 -19.96
N PRO A 96 -1.18 -3.68 -20.95
CA PRO A 96 0.00 -2.82 -21.03
C PRO A 96 -0.43 -1.37 -21.29
N ILE A 97 -0.01 -0.46 -20.41
CA ILE A 97 -0.15 0.97 -20.61
C ILE A 97 1.15 1.46 -21.24
N SER A 98 1.08 1.96 -22.46
CA SER A 98 2.24 2.50 -23.18
C SER A 98 2.01 3.96 -23.54
N GLY A 99 3.08 4.75 -23.41
CA GLY A 99 3.11 6.17 -23.76
C GLY A 99 4.27 6.50 -24.68
N PRO A 100 4.37 7.75 -25.14
CA PRO A 100 3.66 8.92 -24.66
C PRO A 100 2.39 9.18 -25.49
N ASN A 101 1.22 9.18 -24.86
CA ASN A 101 -0.04 9.52 -25.53
C ASN A 101 -0.75 10.63 -24.75
N PRO A 102 -1.10 11.78 -25.35
CA PRO A 102 -1.90 12.80 -24.66
C PRO A 102 -3.24 12.27 -24.13
N ASP A 103 -3.81 11.23 -24.74
CA ASP A 103 -5.11 10.68 -24.32
C ASP A 103 -5.06 9.96 -22.98
N ILE A 104 -3.88 9.54 -22.51
CA ILE A 104 -3.73 8.85 -21.21
C ILE A 104 -3.29 9.81 -20.09
N GLU A 105 -2.98 11.06 -20.43
CA GLU A 105 -2.63 12.12 -19.47
C GLU A 105 -3.77 12.36 -18.48
N GLY A 106 -3.45 12.37 -17.19
CA GLY A 106 -4.42 12.66 -16.14
C GLY A 106 -5.45 11.56 -15.89
N LYS A 107 -5.34 10.43 -16.59
CA LYS A 107 -6.22 9.28 -16.39
C LYS A 107 -5.78 8.41 -15.22
N GLU A 108 -6.75 7.70 -14.65
CA GLU A 108 -6.59 6.87 -13.46
C GLU A 108 -6.59 5.38 -13.79
N PHE A 109 -5.81 4.62 -13.03
CA PHE A 109 -5.80 3.16 -13.01
C PHE A 109 -5.51 2.69 -11.59
N TYR A 110 -5.65 1.40 -11.31
CA TYR A 110 -5.29 0.86 -9.99
C TYR A 110 -4.10 -0.09 -10.07
N VAL A 111 -3.37 -0.18 -8.97
CA VAL A 111 -2.30 -1.15 -8.75
C VAL A 111 -2.62 -1.93 -7.48
N THR A 112 -2.35 -3.23 -7.47
CA THR A 112 -2.55 -4.06 -6.29
C THR A 112 -1.22 -4.27 -5.59
N LEU A 113 -1.16 -3.93 -4.31
CA LEU A 113 -0.03 -4.16 -3.42
C LEU A 113 -0.32 -5.31 -2.48
N THR A 114 0.62 -6.24 -2.36
CA THR A 114 0.55 -7.35 -1.40
C THR A 114 1.37 -7.03 -0.16
N ILE A 115 0.73 -6.95 1.00
CA ILE A 115 1.35 -6.73 2.31
C ILE A 115 1.56 -8.10 2.97
N ASN A 116 2.78 -8.37 3.45
CA ASN A 116 3.15 -9.59 4.19
C ASN A 116 2.71 -10.91 3.54
N ASN A 117 2.58 -10.95 2.21
CA ASN A 117 2.08 -12.10 1.44
C ASN A 117 0.67 -12.60 1.81
N ARG A 118 -0.11 -11.84 2.60
CA ARG A 118 -1.44 -12.22 3.06
C ARG A 118 -2.50 -11.21 2.65
N GLU A 119 -2.26 -9.93 2.91
CA GLU A 119 -3.23 -8.87 2.62
C GLU A 119 -2.96 -8.24 1.25
N GLN A 120 -4.03 -7.88 0.53
CA GLN A 120 -3.94 -7.17 -0.74
C GLN A 120 -4.67 -5.84 -0.67
N VAL A 121 -4.05 -4.79 -1.21
CA VAL A 121 -4.60 -3.43 -1.21
C VAL A 121 -4.57 -2.88 -2.61
N LYS A 122 -5.71 -2.33 -3.05
CA LYS A 122 -5.80 -1.59 -4.32
C LYS A 122 -5.48 -0.12 -4.06
N VAL A 123 -4.50 0.39 -4.79
CA VAL A 123 -4.06 1.78 -4.72
C VAL A 123 -4.45 2.49 -6.01
N ARG A 124 -5.07 3.66 -5.87
CA ARG A 124 -5.43 4.51 -7.00
C ARG A 124 -4.17 5.20 -7.54
N CYS A 125 -3.92 5.07 -8.82
CA CYS A 125 -2.78 5.66 -9.52
C CYS A 125 -3.29 6.60 -10.60
N ARG A 126 -2.63 7.74 -10.75
CA ARG A 126 -2.89 8.71 -11.81
C ARG A 126 -1.64 8.88 -12.65
N LEU A 127 -1.80 8.81 -13.96
CA LEU A 127 -0.68 8.95 -14.88
C LEU A 127 -0.46 10.42 -15.26
N ASN A 128 0.76 10.90 -15.10
CA ASN A 128 1.17 12.25 -15.53
C ASN A 128 2.41 12.15 -16.44
N HIS A 129 2.44 12.88 -17.54
CA HIS A 129 3.65 12.99 -18.37
C HIS A 129 4.48 14.18 -17.92
N ARG A 130 5.63 13.88 -17.34
CA ARG A 130 6.63 14.85 -16.94
C ARG A 130 7.55 15.19 -18.09
N SER A 131 7.76 16.50 -18.29
CA SER A 131 8.87 17.01 -19.08
C SER A 131 9.88 17.75 -18.18
N PRO A 132 11.18 17.78 -18.53
CA PRO A 132 12.19 18.47 -17.72
C PRO A 132 11.92 19.97 -17.52
N ASN A 133 11.23 20.57 -18.49
CA ASN A 133 10.90 21.99 -18.52
C ASN A 133 9.48 22.28 -18.01
N MET A 134 8.77 21.27 -17.50
CA MET A 134 7.41 21.44 -17.00
C MET A 134 7.45 22.16 -15.65
N GLN A 135 6.74 23.28 -15.56
CA GLN A 135 6.44 23.89 -14.28
C GLN A 135 5.51 22.96 -13.47
N MET A 136 5.48 23.16 -12.16
CA MET A 136 4.63 22.40 -11.24
C MET A 136 3.19 22.36 -11.79
N GLU A 137 2.62 21.17 -11.89
CA GLU A 137 1.24 20.98 -12.34
C GLU A 137 0.29 21.79 -11.45
N ASP A 138 -0.76 22.37 -12.04
CA ASP A 138 -1.76 23.11 -11.28
C ASP A 138 -2.33 22.20 -10.19
N ILE A 139 -2.22 22.63 -8.93
CA ILE A 139 -2.66 21.86 -7.76
C ILE A 139 -4.16 21.54 -7.85
N GLU A 140 -4.92 22.37 -8.56
CA GLU A 140 -6.34 22.16 -8.87
C GLU A 140 -6.58 20.96 -9.79
N LEU A 141 -5.72 20.78 -10.80
CA LEU A 141 -5.75 19.61 -11.67
C LEU A 141 -5.39 18.36 -10.89
N LEU A 142 -4.46 18.45 -9.93
CA LEU A 142 -4.17 17.34 -9.04
C LEU A 142 -5.43 17.00 -8.24
N ASN A 143 -6.11 17.96 -7.63
CA ASN A 143 -7.26 17.69 -6.76
C ASN A 143 -8.54 17.19 -7.48
N THR A 144 -8.59 17.21 -8.80
CA THR A 144 -9.72 16.65 -9.57
C THR A 144 -9.59 15.13 -9.77
N PRO A 145 -10.70 14.37 -9.71
CA PRO A 145 -10.70 12.96 -10.09
C PRO A 145 -10.49 12.82 -11.59
N GLY A 146 -9.60 11.92 -12.00
CA GLY A 146 -9.34 11.63 -13.41
C GLY A 146 -10.30 10.59 -13.98
N GLU A 147 -10.43 10.57 -15.30
CA GLU A 147 -11.15 9.49 -15.98
C GLU A 147 -10.33 8.20 -15.94
N PRO A 148 -10.94 7.02 -15.81
CA PRO A 148 -10.20 5.77 -15.89
C PRO A 148 -9.58 5.54 -17.27
N ILE A 149 -8.36 4.99 -17.30
CA ILE A 149 -7.69 4.53 -18.52
C ILE A 149 -8.51 3.42 -19.18
N PHE A 150 -9.01 2.47 -18.38
CA PHE A 150 -9.84 1.36 -18.84
C PHE A 150 -11.27 1.50 -18.33
N PRO A 151 -12.29 1.42 -19.19
CA PRO A 151 -13.69 1.55 -18.77
C PRO A 151 -14.13 0.44 -17.80
N GLU A 152 -13.49 -0.72 -17.85
CA GLU A 152 -13.72 -1.86 -16.96
C GLU A 152 -13.32 -1.59 -15.50
N ASP A 153 -12.39 -0.66 -15.29
CA ASP A 153 -11.84 -0.36 -13.96
C ASP A 153 -12.68 0.67 -13.21
N LYS A 154 -13.64 1.33 -13.89
CA LYS A 154 -14.63 2.28 -13.31
C LYS A 154 -15.25 1.78 -12.00
N PRO A 155 -15.93 0.62 -11.97
CA PRO A 155 -16.58 0.14 -10.75
C PRO A 155 -15.60 -0.10 -9.60
N ILE A 156 -14.35 -0.48 -9.90
CA ILE A 156 -13.33 -0.71 -8.87
C ILE A 156 -12.86 0.62 -8.32
N LEU A 157 -12.61 1.61 -9.17
CA LEU A 157 -12.18 2.94 -8.75
C LEU A 157 -13.27 3.66 -7.93
N ASP A 158 -14.53 3.53 -8.31
CA ASP A 158 -15.68 4.11 -7.59
C ASP A 158 -15.90 3.46 -6.22
N SER A 159 -15.52 2.19 -6.06
CA SER A 159 -15.58 1.48 -4.77
C SER A 159 -14.51 1.92 -3.77
N LEU A 160 -13.44 2.56 -4.24
CA LEU A 160 -12.34 3.01 -3.39
C LEU A 160 -12.71 4.29 -2.63
N PRO A 161 -12.17 4.47 -1.41
CA PRO A 161 -12.41 5.68 -0.65
C PRO A 161 -11.92 6.94 -1.40
N PRO A 162 -12.49 8.12 -1.10
CA PRO A 162 -12.04 9.36 -1.70
C PRO A 162 -10.59 9.62 -1.33
N PHE A 163 -9.80 10.06 -2.31
CA PHE A 163 -8.38 10.35 -2.09
C PHE A 163 -8.17 11.59 -1.22
N ARG A 164 -7.04 11.63 -0.53
CA ARG A 164 -6.66 12.80 0.29
C ARG A 164 -6.35 14.00 -0.61
N ILE A 165 -7.09 15.08 -0.40
CA ILE A 165 -6.87 16.39 -1.04
C ILE A 165 -5.82 17.15 -0.25
N ILE A 166 -4.76 17.59 -0.93
CA ILE A 166 -3.74 18.46 -0.32
C ILE A 166 -4.31 19.89 -0.30
N LYS A 167 -4.64 20.38 0.90
CA LYS A 167 -5.03 21.77 1.10
C LYS A 167 -3.76 22.58 1.40
N ASN A 168 -3.44 23.55 0.54
CA ASN A 168 -2.41 24.54 0.87
C ASN A 168 -2.97 25.45 1.97
N THR A 169 -2.57 25.22 3.22
CA THR A 169 -2.66 26.25 4.25
C THR A 169 -1.69 27.36 3.86
N LYS A 170 -2.22 28.46 3.29
CA LYS A 170 -1.47 29.70 3.15
C LYS A 170 -1.14 30.19 4.58
N THR A 171 0.08 29.95 5.02
CA THR A 171 0.70 30.63 6.17
C THR A 171 1.18 32.01 5.75
#